data_AF-A0AAW2SWM2-F1
#
_entry.id   AF-A0AAW2SWM2-F1
#
_cell.length_a   1.000
_cell.length_b   1.000
_cell.length_c   1.000
_cell.angle_alpha   90.00
_cell.angle_beta   90.00
_cell.angle_gamma   90.00
#
_symmetry.space_group_name_H-M   'P 1'
#
loop_
_entity.id
_entity.type
_entity.pdbx_description
1 polymer ?
#
loop_
_entity_poly.entity_id
_entity_poly.type
_entity_poly.pdbx_seq_one_letter_code
_entity_poly.pdbx_strand_id
1 'polypeptide(L)' 'MENEIRRKPRILCLHSFRTSGRILQKMLSRWPENVSGELDLVFRGRSFPAEGKSDVEGIYDPPYFEWFQSDKI' A
#
# COMPACT_ATOMS: atom_id res chain seq x y z
N MET A 1 19.15 -26.04 21.35
CA MET A 1 17.92 -25.60 20.65
C MET A 1 18.39 -24.75 19.49
N GLU A 2 17.94 -25.03 18.28
CA GLU A 2 18.31 -24.22 17.12
C GLU A 2 17.61 -22.86 17.14
N ASN A 3 18.31 -21.82 16.69
CA ASN A 3 17.67 -20.57 16.32
C ASN A 3 16.94 -20.78 14.99
N GLU A 4 15.75 -21.37 15.05
CA GLU A 4 14.81 -21.29 13.93
C GLU A 4 14.57 -19.80 13.62
N ILE A 5 15.08 -19.35 12.48
CA ILE A 5 14.84 -18.00 11.98
C ILE A 5 13.37 -17.92 11.56
N ARG A 6 12.50 -17.60 12.52
CA ARG A 6 11.06 -17.42 12.31
C ARG A 6 10.84 -16.43 11.18
N ARG A 7 10.44 -16.94 10.01
CA ARG A 7 10.11 -16.11 8.85
C ARG A 7 8.83 -15.34 9.14
N LYS A 8 8.96 -14.02 9.21
CA LYS A 8 7.83 -13.09 9.30
C LYS A 8 6.80 -13.39 8.20
N PRO A 9 5.49 -13.41 8.48
CA PRO A 9 4.47 -13.51 7.45
C PRO A 9 4.61 -12.38 6.42
N ARG A 10 4.70 -12.76 5.14
CA ARG A 10 4.80 -11.82 4.03
C ARG A 10 3.43 -11.42 3.53
N ILE A 11 3.12 -10.13 3.62
CA ILE A 11 1.82 -9.56 3.24
C ILE A 11 1.98 -8.69 2.00
N LEU A 12 1.18 -8.95 0.96
CA LEU A 12 1.09 -8.09 -0.21
C LEU A 12 0.16 -6.91 0.09
N CYS A 13 0.72 -5.70 0.19
CA CYS A 13 -0.02 -4.49 0.53
C CYS A 13 -0.52 -3.78 -0.73
N LEU A 14 -1.80 -3.99 -1.08
CA LEU A 14 -2.50 -3.32 -2.18
C LEU A 14 -3.20 -2.05 -1.68
N HIS A 15 -3.03 -0.94 -2.38
CA HIS A 15 -3.59 0.35 -2.02
C HIS A 15 -5.09 0.47 -2.34
N SER A 16 -5.78 1.43 -1.72
CA SER A 16 -7.20 1.70 -2.00
C SER A 16 -7.41 2.42 -3.35
N PHE A 17 -8.66 2.55 -3.78
CA PHE A 17 -9.06 3.34 -4.94
C PHE A 17 -8.47 4.76 -4.89
N ARG A 18 -7.91 5.23 -6.00
CA ARG A 18 -7.24 6.55 -6.14
C ARG A 18 -6.23 6.88 -5.04
N THR A 19 -5.47 5.89 -4.57
CA THR A 19 -4.32 6.11 -3.69
C THR A 19 -3.04 5.57 -4.34
N SER A 20 -2.03 5.16 -3.58
CA SER A 20 -0.83 4.53 -4.11
C SER A 20 -0.19 3.63 -3.06
N GLY A 21 0.68 2.69 -3.48
CA GLY A 21 1.45 1.86 -2.54
C GLY A 21 2.27 2.68 -1.54
N ARG A 22 2.77 3.86 -1.95
CA ARG A 22 3.51 4.80 -1.09
C ARG A 22 2.61 5.54 -0.10
N ILE A 23 1.35 5.84 -0.48
CA ILE A 23 0.35 6.40 0.43
C ILE A 23 -0.01 5.34 1.49
N LEU A 24 -0.29 4.10 1.07
CA LEU A 24 -0.54 3.00 2.00
C LEU A 24 0.66 2.77 2.94
N GLN A 25 1.90 2.81 2.43
CA GLN A 25 3.10 2.70 3.25
C GLN A 25 3.18 3.82 4.32
N LYS A 26 2.88 5.07 3.97
CA LYS A 26 2.83 6.22 4.92
C LYS A 26 1.65 6.12 5.91
N MET A 27 0.60 5.38 5.59
CA MET A 27 -0.48 5.04 6.53
C MET A 27 -0.06 3.93 7.49
N LEU A 28 0.53 2.84 6.98
CA LEU A 28 0.96 1.69 7.79
C LEU A 28 2.22 1.98 8.64
N SER A 29 3.04 2.97 8.29
CA SER A 29 4.15 3.43 9.13
C SER A 29 3.71 4.08 10.45
N ARG A 30 2.39 4.19 10.70
CA ARG A 30 1.80 4.59 11.99
C ARG A 30 1.44 3.40 12.90
N TRP A 31 1.61 2.16 12.43
CA TRP A 31 1.42 0.97 13.26
C TRP A 31 2.55 0.82 14.28
N PRO A 32 2.25 0.34 15.51
CA PRO A 32 3.27 0.13 16.53
C PRO A 32 4.25 -0.98 16.13
N GLU A 33 5.47 -0.91 16.66
CA GLU A 33 6.58 -1.80 16.30
C GLU A 33 6.30 -3.27 16.63
N ASN A 34 5.51 -3.57 17.66
CA ASN A 34 5.08 -4.93 17.99
C ASN A 34 4.06 -5.54 17.01
N VAL A 35 3.63 -4.79 15.99
CA VAL A 35 2.78 -5.28 14.89
C VAL A 35 3.54 -5.21 13.57
N SER A 36 4.15 -4.07 13.25
CA SER A 36 4.93 -3.91 12.01
C SER A 36 6.24 -4.70 12.02
N GLY A 37 6.85 -4.88 13.20
CA GLY A 37 8.07 -5.66 13.40
C GLY A 37 7.88 -7.17 13.25
N GLU A 38 6.67 -7.71 13.35
CA GLU A 38 6.39 -9.14 13.15
C GLU A 38 6.09 -9.51 11.68
N LEU A 39 5.97 -8.52 10.78
CA LEU A 39 5.51 -8.70 9.40
C LEU A 39 6.57 -8.33 8.35
N ASP A 40 6.41 -8.87 7.15
CA ASP A 40 7.15 -8.49 5.95
C ASP A 40 6.17 -7.86 4.94
N LEU A 41 6.03 -6.53 5.01
CA LEU A 41 5.01 -5.75 4.27
C LEU A 41 5.53 -5.34 2.88
N VAL A 42 5.02 -6.00 1.84
CA VAL A 42 5.43 -5.78 0.45
C VAL A 42 4.43 -4.86 -0.26
N PHE A 43 4.75 -3.58 -0.34
CA PHE A 43 3.95 -2.59 -1.08
C PHE A 43 4.17 -2.73 -2.58
N ARG A 44 3.09 -2.77 -3.36
CA ARG A 44 3.14 -2.69 -4.83
C ARG A 44 2.41 -1.44 -5.34
N GLY A 45 2.96 -0.88 -6.42
CA GLY A 45 2.20 -0.19 -7.44
C GLY A 45 2.48 -0.88 -8.78
N ARG A 46 1.60 -0.85 -9.78
CA ARG A 46 0.31 -0.15 -9.91
C ARG A 46 -0.55 -0.92 -10.93
N SER A 47 -1.68 -0.33 -11.34
CA SER A 47 -2.17 -0.49 -12.72
C SER A 47 -2.19 0.85 -13.46
N PHE A 48 -3.23 1.67 -13.27
CA PHE A 48 -3.53 2.83 -14.13
C PHE A 48 -3.47 4.17 -13.38
N PRO A 49 -3.15 5.31 -14.05
CA PRO A 49 -3.32 6.63 -13.45
C PRO A 49 -4.79 6.92 -13.13
N ALA A 50 -5.07 7.51 -11.96
CA ALA A 50 -6.41 7.97 -11.64
C ALA A 50 -6.79 9.19 -12.50
N GLU A 51 -7.98 9.16 -13.10
CA GLU A 51 -8.46 10.22 -14.00
C GLU A 51 -9.40 11.24 -13.34
N GLY A 52 -9.73 11.03 -12.06
CA GLY A 52 -10.53 11.96 -11.27
C GLY A 52 -9.90 12.24 -9.91
N LYS A 53 -10.51 13.17 -9.18
CA LYS A 53 -10.09 13.56 -7.82
C LYS A 53 -9.99 12.35 -6.88
N SER A 54 -9.08 12.47 -5.92
CA SER A 54 -8.89 11.51 -4.83
C SER A 54 -9.35 12.11 -3.51
N ASP A 55 -10.00 11.32 -2.66
CA ASP A 55 -10.47 11.75 -1.34
C ASP A 55 -9.31 12.01 -0.35
N VAL A 56 -8.06 11.70 -0.74
CA VAL A 56 -6.84 12.02 0.02
C VAL A 56 -6.04 13.20 -0.56
N GLU A 57 -6.59 13.90 -1.56
CA GLU A 57 -5.99 15.10 -2.16
C GLU A 57 -5.84 16.22 -1.09
N GLY A 58 -4.67 16.87 -1.05
CA GLY A 58 -4.31 17.81 0.02
C GLY A 58 -3.88 17.19 1.36
N ILE A 59 -4.12 15.89 1.58
CA ILE A 59 -3.64 15.15 2.77
C ILE A 59 -2.39 14.33 2.43
N TYR A 60 -2.33 13.78 1.22
CA TYR A 60 -1.20 13.02 0.69
C TYR A 60 -0.83 13.48 -0.71
N ASP A 61 0.46 13.60 -0.97
CA ASP A 61 0.99 14.05 -2.24
C ASP A 61 0.61 13.11 -3.40
N PRO A 62 0.37 13.67 -4.61
CA PRO A 62 0.20 12.87 -5.82
C PRO A 62 1.46 12.01 -6.13
N PRO A 63 1.34 11.00 -7.02
CA PRO A 63 0.19 10.76 -7.88
C PRO A 63 -0.64 9.53 -7.50
N TYR A 64 -1.94 9.61 -7.79
CA TYR A 64 -2.96 8.60 -7.48
C TYR A 64 -3.13 7.57 -8.62
N PHE A 65 -3.30 6.28 -8.28
CA PHE A 65 -3.52 5.17 -9.23
C PHE A 65 -4.85 4.43 -8.93
N GLU A 66 -5.40 3.80 -9.95
CA GLU A 66 -6.56 2.89 -9.93
C GLU A 66 -6.07 1.48 -10.33
N TRP A 67 -6.67 0.41 -9.79
CA TRP A 67 -6.28 -0.97 -10.10
C TRP A 67 -6.89 -1.50 -11.41
N PHE A 68 -8.04 -0.97 -11.77
CA PHE A 68 -8.80 -1.29 -12.96
C PHE A 68 -9.53 -0.02 -13.41
N GLN A 69 -9.67 0.14 -14.72
CA GLN A 69 -10.52 1.13 -15.35
C GLN A 69 -11.46 0.35 -16.27
N SER A 70 -12.77 0.57 -16.15
CA SER A 70 -13.73 0.03 -17.13
C SER A 70 -13.41 0.62 -18.49
N ASP A 71 -13.38 -0.22 -19.53
CA ASP A 71 -12.90 0.17 -20.85
C ASP A 71 -13.55 1.46 -21.37
N LYS A 72 -12.69 2.36 -21.87
CA LYS A 72 -13.15 3.49 -22.68
C LYS A 72 -13.53 2.96 -24.05
N ILE A 73 -14.83 2.96 -24.31
CA ILE A 73 -15.44 2.77 -25.65
C ILE A 73 -15.01 3.94 -26.56
#